data_AF-A0A2G6IMW2-F1
#
_entry.id   AF-A0A2G6IMW2-F1
#
_cell.length_a   1.000
_cell.length_b   1.000
_cell.length_c   1.000
_cell.angle_alpha   90.00
_cell.angle_beta   90.00
_cell.angle_gamma   90.00
#
_symmetry.space_group_name_H-M   'P 1'
#
loop_
_entity.id
_entity.type
_entity.pdbx_description
1 polymer ?
#
loop_
_entity_poly.entity_id
_entity_poly.type
_entity_poly.pdbx_seq_one_letter_code
_entity_poly.pdbx_strand_id
1 'polypeptide(L)'
;MKPIEGEAPMLDKIEIFRLAHAMASHAGTRQAVVAQNIANADTPGYVPRDVTPFQDLVKDTDGGFSGRATRVGHLHGTREIANPAIFDRETGAFNPNDNGVILGEEMLKAVEVKRQHDKAMAIYRSGMNILRASLGKQ
;
A
#
# COMPACT_ATOMS: atom_id res chain seq x y z
N MET A 1 35.68 -6.67 -8.27
CA MET A 1 34.81 -6.00 -9.24
C MET A 1 34.19 -4.81 -8.56
N LYS A 2 34.55 -3.58 -8.94
CA LYS A 2 33.87 -2.37 -8.45
C LYS A 2 32.46 -2.35 -9.05
N PRO A 3 31.41 -2.08 -8.27
CA PRO A 3 30.07 -1.93 -8.83
C PRO A 3 30.08 -0.71 -9.77
N ILE A 4 29.50 -0.89 -10.95
CA ILE A 4 29.27 0.17 -11.92
C ILE A 4 28.28 1.16 -11.30
N GLU A 5 28.76 2.36 -10.97
CA GLU A 5 28.03 3.41 -10.23
C GLU A 5 26.72 3.88 -10.91
N GLY A 6 26.46 3.46 -12.16
CA GLY A 6 25.24 3.78 -12.91
C GLY A 6 24.08 2.79 -12.77
N GLU A 7 24.31 1.55 -12.33
CA GLU A 7 23.25 0.51 -12.26
C GLU A 7 22.43 0.60 -10.97
N ALA A 8 23.09 0.81 -9.82
CA ALA A 8 22.44 0.97 -8.52
C ALA A 8 21.39 2.11 -8.47
N PRO A 9 21.67 3.35 -8.95
CA PRO A 9 20.70 4.45 -8.85
C PRO A 9 19.49 4.30 -9.80
N MET A 10 19.57 3.48 -10.84
CA MET A 10 18.42 3.14 -11.69
C MET A 10 17.51 2.11 -11.02
N LEU A 11 18.10 1.11 -10.37
CA LEU A 11 17.36 0.07 -9.63
C LEU A 11 16.59 0.67 -8.45
N ASP A 12 17.20 1.58 -7.68
CA ASP A 12 16.54 2.26 -6.55
C ASP A 12 15.30 3.08 -6.99
N LYS A 13 15.38 3.74 -8.15
CA LYS A 13 14.26 4.51 -8.71
C LYS A 13 13.09 3.58 -9.04
N ILE A 14 13.36 2.42 -9.64
CA ILE A 14 12.34 1.43 -10.00
C ILE A 14 11.61 0.93 -8.74
N GLU A 15 12.35 0.62 -7.67
CA GLU A 15 11.77 0.15 -6.42
C GLU A 15 10.92 1.22 -5.71
N ILE A 16 11.34 2.50 -5.73
CA ILE A 16 10.52 3.60 -5.19
C ILE A 16 9.19 3.74 -5.93
N PHE A 17 9.17 3.61 -7.26
CA PHE A 17 7.91 3.66 -8.03
C PHE A 17 7.02 2.48 -7.72
N ARG A 18 7.58 1.28 -7.58
CA ARG A 18 6.84 0.07 -7.22
C ARG A 18 6.22 0.20 -5.83
N LEU A 19 6.98 0.69 -4.85
CA LEU A 19 6.49 0.94 -3.51
C LEU A 19 5.39 2.01 -3.48
N ALA A 20 5.58 3.12 -4.20
CA ALA A 20 4.58 4.18 -4.30
C ALA A 20 3.28 3.67 -4.97
N HIS A 21 3.40 2.86 -6.02
CA HIS A 21 2.26 2.25 -6.69
C HIS A 21 1.50 1.30 -5.75
N ALA A 22 2.22 0.41 -5.06
CA ALA A 22 1.62 -0.52 -4.11
C ALA A 22 0.92 0.22 -2.95
N MET A 23 1.54 1.28 -2.44
CA MET A 23 0.95 2.13 -1.39
C MET A 23 -0.33 2.83 -1.88
N ALA A 24 -0.34 3.32 -3.12
CA ALA A 24 -1.53 3.94 -3.72
C ALA A 24 -2.67 2.93 -3.93
N SER A 25 -2.34 1.73 -4.42
CA SER A 25 -3.30 0.62 -4.62
C SER A 25 -3.89 0.12 -3.30
N HIS A 26 -3.04 -0.03 -2.28
CA HIS A 26 -3.46 -0.35 -0.90
C HIS A 26 -4.44 0.69 -0.35
N ALA A 27 -4.09 1.97 -0.44
CA ALA A 27 -4.97 3.04 0.00
C ALA A 27 -6.30 3.05 -0.77
N GLY A 28 -6.28 2.80 -2.09
CA GLY A 28 -7.51 2.68 -2.89
C GLY A 28 -8.39 1.52 -2.44
N THR A 29 -7.80 0.36 -2.15
CA THR A 29 -8.51 -0.82 -1.64
C THR A 29 -9.16 -0.51 -0.28
N ARG A 30 -8.40 0.08 0.63
CA ARG A 30 -8.91 0.48 1.95
C ARG A 30 -9.97 1.57 1.87
N GLN A 31 -9.89 2.48 0.90
CA GLN A 31 -10.91 3.51 0.67
C GLN A 31 -12.24 2.88 0.30
N ALA A 32 -12.23 1.87 -0.58
CA ALA A 32 -13.43 1.14 -0.97
C ALA A 32 -14.06 0.41 0.24
N VAL A 33 -13.23 -0.22 1.08
CA VAL A 33 -13.72 -0.90 2.29
C VAL A 33 -14.33 0.07 3.30
N VAL A 34 -13.66 1.20 3.58
CA VAL A 34 -14.19 2.23 4.49
C VAL A 34 -15.48 2.85 3.93
N ALA A 35 -15.54 3.14 2.63
CA ALA A 35 -16.75 3.63 1.99
C ALA A 35 -17.91 2.63 2.10
N GLN A 36 -17.64 1.34 1.93
CA GLN A 36 -18.63 0.27 2.14
C GLN A 36 -19.12 0.25 3.59
N ASN A 37 -18.23 0.37 4.58
CA ASN A 37 -18.65 0.42 5.99
C ASN A 37 -19.56 1.62 6.26
N ILE A 38 -19.19 2.81 5.77
CA ILE A 38 -20.00 4.03 5.91
C ILE A 38 -21.39 3.82 5.28
N ALA A 39 -21.45 3.23 4.09
CA ALA A 39 -22.71 2.96 3.40
C ALA A 39 -23.63 1.98 4.17
N ASN A 40 -23.06 1.13 5.03
CA ASN A 40 -23.81 0.16 5.84
C ASN A 40 -23.89 0.58 7.33
N ALA A 41 -23.69 1.86 7.66
CA ALA A 41 -23.75 2.33 9.05
C ALA A 41 -25.12 2.11 9.72
N ASP A 42 -26.20 2.13 8.93
CA ASP A 42 -27.56 1.90 9.42
C ASP A 42 -28.09 0.49 9.14
N THR A 43 -27.22 -0.43 8.70
CA THR A 43 -27.60 -1.83 8.41
C THR A 43 -27.50 -2.68 9.68
N PRO A 44 -28.61 -3.23 10.20
CA PRO A 44 -28.58 -4.08 11.39
C PRO A 44 -27.71 -5.32 11.20
N GLY A 45 -26.91 -5.67 12.21
CA GLY A 45 -26.04 -6.86 12.17
C GLY A 45 -24.88 -6.79 11.17
N TYR A 46 -24.58 -5.62 10.59
CA TYR A 46 -23.44 -5.48 9.69
C TYR A 46 -22.12 -5.55 10.46
N VAL A 47 -21.17 -6.32 9.93
CA VAL A 47 -19.82 -6.44 10.47
C VAL A 47 -18.87 -5.59 9.63
N PRO A 48 -18.22 -4.55 10.19
CA PRO A 48 -17.30 -3.73 9.44
C PRO A 48 -16.06 -4.52 9.05
N ARG A 49 -15.48 -4.19 7.91
CA ARG A 49 -14.23 -4.79 7.42
C ARG A 49 -13.08 -3.79 7.45
N ASP A 50 -11.86 -4.29 7.49
CA ASP A 50 -10.66 -3.48 7.26
C ASP A 50 -9.66 -4.26 6.40
N VAL A 51 -8.55 -3.61 6.10
CA VAL A 51 -7.51 -4.10 5.20
C VAL A 51 -6.22 -4.27 5.98
N THR A 52 -5.47 -5.34 5.73
CA THR A 52 -4.15 -5.56 6.34
C THR A 52 -3.28 -4.29 6.21
N PRO A 53 -2.64 -3.80 7.28
CA PRO A 53 -1.83 -2.59 7.22
C PRO A 53 -0.71 -2.69 6.17
N PHE A 54 -0.48 -1.62 5.41
CA PHE A 54 0.52 -1.60 4.34
C PHE A 54 1.93 -1.97 4.82
N GLN A 55 2.30 -1.50 6.02
CA GLN A 55 3.59 -1.79 6.64
C GLN A 55 3.85 -3.30 6.85
N ASP A 56 2.80 -4.09 7.06
CA ASP A 56 2.93 -5.53 7.29
C ASP A 56 3.12 -6.27 5.95
N LEU A 57 2.47 -5.79 4.88
CA LEU A 57 2.69 -6.30 3.51
C LEU A 57 4.14 -6.08 3.03
N VAL A 58 4.73 -4.94 3.40
CA VAL A 58 6.12 -4.63 3.05
C VAL A 58 7.10 -5.49 3.86
N LYS A 59 6.86 -5.68 5.17
CA LYS A 59 7.72 -6.52 6.03
C LYS A 59 7.74 -7.99 5.61
N ASP A 60 6.59 -8.55 5.23
CA ASP A 60 6.51 -9.91 4.70
C ASP A 60 7.28 -10.06 3.38
N THR A 61 7.42 -8.97 2.64
CA THR A 61 8.23 -8.92 1.42
C THR A 61 9.73 -8.97 1.73
N ASP A 62 10.20 -8.51 2.89
CA ASP A 62 11.63 -8.56 3.26
C ASP A 62 12.05 -9.90 3.91
N GLY A 63 11.12 -10.58 4.61
CA GLY A 63 11.42 -11.80 5.39
C GLY A 63 11.40 -13.14 4.65
N GLY A 64 10.90 -13.20 3.41
CA GLY A 64 10.74 -14.45 2.65
C GLY A 64 12.02 -14.97 1.96
N PHE A 65 12.06 -16.27 1.64
CA PHE A 65 13.10 -16.94 0.86
C PHE A 65 13.40 -16.20 -0.46
N SER A 66 14.60 -15.63 -0.61
CA SER A 66 15.03 -14.98 -1.85
C SER A 66 15.60 -16.03 -2.78
N GLY A 67 14.99 -16.22 -3.96
CA GLY A 67 15.53 -17.10 -4.98
C GLY A 67 16.91 -16.60 -5.41
N ARG A 68 17.97 -17.36 -5.09
CA ARG A 68 19.33 -17.04 -5.54
C ARG A 68 19.40 -17.26 -7.05
N ALA A 69 19.72 -16.22 -7.81
CA ALA A 69 20.04 -16.36 -9.22
C ALA A 69 21.31 -17.22 -9.35
N THR A 70 21.23 -18.31 -10.12
CA THR A 70 22.36 -19.23 -10.34
C THR A 70 23.34 -18.72 -11.40
N ARG A 71 22.98 -17.66 -12.12
CA ARG A 71 23.78 -17.02 -13.18
C ARG A 71 23.71 -15.52 -13.06
N VAL A 72 24.83 -14.86 -13.35
CA VAL A 72 25.02 -13.41 -13.23
C VAL A 72 24.02 -12.59 -14.08
N GLY A 73 23.48 -13.16 -15.16
CA GLY A 73 22.49 -12.49 -16.03
C GLY A 73 21.02 -12.85 -15.78
N HIS A 74 20.69 -13.67 -14.78
CA HIS A 74 19.30 -13.96 -14.45
C HIS A 74 18.74 -12.89 -13.49
N LEU A 75 17.55 -12.36 -13.81
CA LEU A 75 16.81 -11.52 -12.88
C LEU A 75 16.47 -12.36 -11.63
N HIS A 76 16.83 -11.83 -10.46
CA HIS A 76 16.25 -12.30 -9.21
C HIS A 76 14.73 -12.20 -9.37
N GLY A 77 13.99 -13.27 -9.05
CA GLY A 77 12.54 -13.29 -9.22
C GLY A 77 11.93 -12.00 -8.66
N THR A 78 11.12 -11.32 -9.46
CA THR A 78 10.48 -10.08 -9.03
C THR A 78 9.57 -10.39 -7.86
N ARG A 79 9.93 -9.91 -6.67
CA ARG A 79 9.06 -10.02 -5.51
C ARG A 79 7.94 -9.00 -5.70
N GLU A 80 6.72 -9.49 -5.80
CA GLU A 80 5.52 -8.65 -5.87
C GLU A 80 5.05 -8.39 -4.45
N ILE A 81 4.69 -7.14 -4.14
CA ILE A 81 4.08 -6.82 -2.85
C ILE A 81 2.74 -7.55 -2.80
N ALA A 82 2.54 -8.35 -1.76
CA ALA A 82 1.33 -9.15 -1.63
C ALA A 82 0.06 -8.29 -1.68
N ASN A 83 -0.99 -8.84 -2.29
CA ASN A 83 -2.29 -8.19 -2.27
C ASN A 83 -2.78 -8.10 -0.82
N PRO A 84 -3.33 -6.94 -0.42
CA PRO A 84 -3.87 -6.80 0.92
C PRO A 84 -5.04 -7.75 1.16
N ALA A 85 -5.03 -8.45 2.29
CA ALA A 85 -6.20 -9.20 2.72
C ALA A 85 -7.24 -8.25 3.33
N ILE A 86 -8.52 -8.52 3.05
CA ILE A 86 -9.66 -7.87 3.70
C ILE A 86 -10.16 -8.83 4.78
N PHE A 87 -10.37 -8.32 5.97
CA PHE A 87 -10.82 -9.12 7.11
C PHE A 87 -11.97 -8.41 7.85
N ASP A 88 -12.80 -9.22 8.51
CA ASP A 88 -13.85 -8.72 9.40
C ASP A 88 -13.20 -8.15 10.66
N ARG A 89 -13.53 -6.89 10.98
CA ARG A 89 -13.02 -6.22 12.16
C ARG A 89 -13.89 -6.61 13.35
N GLU A 90 -13.26 -7.18 14.38
CA GLU A 90 -13.90 -7.38 15.67
C GLU A 90 -14.24 -6.02 16.30
N THR A 91 -15.51 -5.83 16.66
CA THR A 91 -15.98 -4.60 17.30
C THR A 91 -16.46 -4.92 18.70
N GLY A 92 -15.84 -4.33 19.71
CA GLY A 92 -16.26 -4.45 21.12
C GLY A 92 -17.45 -3.56 21.50
N ALA A 93 -17.87 -2.66 20.61
CA ALA A 93 -18.98 -1.75 20.80
C ALA A 93 -19.98 -1.91 19.66
N PHE A 94 -21.20 -2.29 19.99
CA PHE A 94 -22.32 -2.38 19.05
C PHE A 94 -23.19 -1.13 19.20
N ASN A 95 -23.58 -0.56 18.07
CA ASN A 95 -24.58 0.51 18.01
C ASN A 95 -25.95 0.01 18.51
N PRO A 96 -26.93 0.91 18.74
CA PRO A 96 -28.29 0.52 19.16
C PRO A 96 -28.99 -0.49 18.23
N ASN A 97 -28.54 -0.62 16.97
CA ASN A 97 -29.04 -1.57 15.97
C ASN A 97 -28.18 -2.83 15.82
N ASP A 98 -27.30 -3.11 16.79
CA ASP A 98 -26.36 -4.24 16.78
C ASP A 98 -25.40 -4.24 15.58
N ASN A 99 -25.11 -3.06 15.02
CA ASN A 99 -24.09 -2.85 13.99
C ASN A 99 -22.75 -2.48 14.64
N GLY A 100 -21.65 -3.03 14.13
CA GLY A 100 -20.29 -2.68 14.56
C GLY A 100 -19.74 -1.36 13.97
N VAL A 101 -20.46 -0.69 13.07
CA VAL A 101 -19.97 0.52 12.39
C VAL A 101 -20.15 1.78 13.24
N ILE A 102 -19.04 2.37 13.71
CA ILE A 102 -19.06 3.69 14.34
C ILE A 102 -18.72 4.75 13.29
N LEU A 103 -19.71 5.53 12.84
CA LEU A 103 -19.56 6.49 11.74
C LEU A 103 -18.43 7.51 11.97
N GLY A 104 -18.27 8.00 13.21
CA GLY A 104 -17.19 8.91 13.59
C GLY A 104 -15.80 8.31 13.34
N GLU A 105 -15.60 7.03 13.67
CA GLU A 105 -14.35 6.33 13.42
C GLU A 105 -14.12 6.09 11.93
N GLU A 106 -15.16 5.67 11.18
CA GLU A 106 -15.02 5.44 9.75
C GLU A 106 -14.68 6.72 8.98
N MET A 107 -15.21 7.89 9.40
CA MET A 107 -14.81 9.18 8.84
C MET A 107 -13.33 9.50 9.11
N LEU A 108 -12.83 9.24 10.33
CA LEU A 108 -11.42 9.41 10.64
C LEU A 108 -10.53 8.49 9.80
N LYS A 109 -10.95 7.24 9.62
CA LYS A 109 -10.26 6.29 8.73
C LYS A 109 -10.27 6.76 7.28
N ALA A 110 -11.38 7.31 6.77
CA ALA A 110 -11.45 7.82 5.41
C ALA A 110 -10.44 8.96 5.17
N VAL A 111 -10.29 9.87 6.15
CA VAL A 111 -9.27 10.93 6.10
C VAL A 111 -7.86 10.35 6.10
N GLU A 112 -7.59 9.36 6.96
CA GLU A 112 -6.28 8.71 7.01
C GLU A 112 -5.95 7.98 5.70
N VAL A 113 -6.92 7.27 5.11
CA VAL A 113 -6.75 6.60 3.82
C VAL A 113 -6.46 7.60 2.70
N LYS A 114 -7.21 8.71 2.65
CA LYS A 114 -6.96 9.79 1.69
C LYS A 114 -5.54 10.35 1.85
N ARG A 115 -5.11 10.60 3.09
CA ARG A 115 -3.75 11.09 3.39
C ARG A 115 -2.68 10.11 2.92
N GLN A 116 -2.90 8.80 3.10
CA GLN A 116 -2.00 7.77 2.59
C GLN A 116 -1.94 7.76 1.06
N HIS A 117 -3.07 7.84 0.37
CA HIS A 117 -3.11 7.92 -1.08
C HIS A 117 -2.37 9.17 -1.62
N ASP A 118 -2.65 10.34 -1.04
CA ASP A 118 -2.02 11.61 -1.42
C ASP A 118 -0.49 11.54 -1.22
N LYS A 119 -0.04 10.91 -0.13
CA LYS A 119 1.39 10.68 0.14
C LYS A 119 2.03 9.77 -0.92
N ALA A 120 1.37 8.68 -1.32
CA ALA A 120 1.88 7.79 -2.37
C ALA A 120 2.05 8.54 -3.70
N MET A 121 1.07 9.36 -4.07
CA MET A 121 1.12 10.19 -5.29
C MET A 121 2.19 11.29 -5.22
N ALA A 122 2.47 11.83 -4.02
CA ALA A 122 3.56 12.78 -3.82
C ALA A 122 4.93 12.12 -4.01
N ILE A 123 5.13 10.91 -3.48
CA ILE A 123 6.37 10.13 -3.66
C ILE A 123 6.59 9.81 -5.15
N TYR A 124 5.55 9.31 -5.84
CA TYR A 124 5.62 9.01 -7.26
C TYR A 124 6.02 10.24 -8.10
N ARG A 125 5.38 11.39 -7.87
CA ARG A 125 5.71 12.64 -8.56
C ARG A 125 7.14 13.10 -8.28
N SER A 126 7.59 13.01 -7.02
CA SER A 126 8.96 13.34 -6.63
C SER A 126 9.97 12.46 -7.37
N GLY A 127 9.74 11.14 -7.41
CA GLY A 127 10.57 10.20 -8.16
C GLY A 127 10.64 10.55 -9.65
N MET A 128 9.51 10.92 -10.27
CA MET A 128 9.49 11.33 -11.68
C MET A 128 10.32 12.59 -11.94
N ASN A 129 10.28 13.55 -11.02
CA ASN A 129 11.09 14.76 -11.13
C ASN A 129 12.59 14.43 -11.07
N ILE A 130 12.99 13.54 -10.16
CA ILE A 130 14.38 13.05 -10.06
C ILE A 130 14.80 12.31 -11.33
N LEU A 131 13.92 11.45 -11.87
CA LEU A 131 14.20 10.71 -13.11
C LEU A 131 14.42 11.68 -14.28
N ARG A 132 13.52 12.66 -14.47
CA ARG A 132 13.64 13.68 -15.51
C ARG A 132 14.92 14.50 -15.37
N ALA A 133 15.23 14.95 -14.15
CA ALA A 133 16.45 15.69 -13.87
C ALA A 133 17.70 14.87 -14.23
N SER A 134 17.71 13.56 -13.93
CA SER A 134 18.83 12.68 -14.25
C SER A 134 18.99 12.38 -15.75
N LEU A 135 17.94 12.58 -16.55
CA LEU A 135 17.97 12.38 -18.01
C LEU A 135 18.38 13.64 -18.79
N GLY A 136 18.75 14.73 -18.11
CA GLY A 136 19.43 15.88 -18.73
C GLY A 136 18.54 16.84 -19.53
N LYS A 137 17.22 16.73 -19.47
CA LYS A 137 16.31 17.77 -19.97
C LYS A 137 15.84 18.63 -18.81
N GLN A 138 16.52 19.77 -18.61
CA GLN A 138 15.86 20.95 -18.05
C GLN A 138 14.94 21.57 -19.11
#